data_AF-A0A5C6BNZ8-F1
#
_entry.id   AF-A0A5C6BNZ8-F1
#
_cell.length_a   1.000
_cell.length_b   1.000
_cell.length_c   1.000
_cell.angle_alpha   90.00
_cell.angle_beta   90.00
_cell.angle_gamma   90.00
#
_symmetry.space_group_name_H-M   'P 1'
#
loop_
_entity.id
_entity.type
_entity.pdbx_description
1 polymer ?
#
loop_
_entity_poly.entity_id
_entity_poly.type
_entity_poly.pdbx_seq_one_letter_code
_entity_poly.pdbx_strand_id
1 'polypeptide(L)'
;MADEAALLEALKDVIDPELMINIVDLGLIYAIEDDDGKVSVDMTLTSPACPAGPQLMQQAKMALENLEDVSEAEIKLVMAPPWSPERMTDDARDHLGMF
;
A
#
# COMPACT_ATOMS: atom_id res chain seq x y z
N MET A 1 13.64 -7.56 12.86
CA MET A 1 13.64 -7.36 11.40
C MET A 1 12.34 -7.95 10.94
N ALA A 2 11.40 -7.08 10.58
CA ALA A 2 10.06 -7.51 10.25
C ALA A 2 10.10 -8.29 8.93
N ASP A 3 9.42 -9.43 8.87
CA ASP A 3 9.33 -10.20 7.64
C ASP A 3 8.55 -9.40 6.59
N GLU A 4 9.05 -9.30 5.36
CA GLU A 4 8.40 -8.54 4.29
C GLU A 4 6.94 -9.00 4.08
N ALA A 5 6.69 -10.30 4.24
CA ALA A 5 5.35 -10.86 4.17
C ALA A 5 4.42 -10.31 5.27
N ALA A 6 4.93 -10.10 6.48
CA ALA A 6 4.16 -9.54 7.59
C ALA A 6 3.83 -8.05 7.36
N LEU A 7 4.77 -7.28 6.80
CA LEU A 7 4.55 -5.88 6.41
C LEU A 7 3.47 -5.78 5.32
N LEU A 8 3.56 -6.63 4.29
CA LEU A 8 2.55 -6.70 3.23
C LEU A 8 1.18 -7.14 3.77
N GLU A 9 1.14 -8.09 4.70
CA GLU A 9 -0.10 -8.54 5.33
C GLU A 9 -0.77 -7.42 6.13
N ALA A 10 -0.01 -6.64 6.90
CA ALA A 10 -0.52 -5.47 7.60
C ALA A 10 -1.08 -4.42 6.63
N LEU A 11 -0.41 -4.17 5.50
CA LEU A 11 -0.86 -3.23 4.48
C LEU A 11 -2.14 -3.69 3.75
N LYS A 12 -2.49 -4.98 3.77
CA LYS A 12 -3.77 -5.47 3.23
C LYS A 12 -4.99 -5.01 4.03
N ASP A 13 -4.82 -4.60 5.29
CA ASP A 13 -5.91 -4.02 6.10
C ASP A 13 -6.33 -2.63 5.59
N VAL A 14 -5.46 -1.97 4.81
CA VAL A 14 -5.72 -0.65 4.25
C VAL A 14 -6.49 -0.80 2.94
N ILE A 15 -7.76 -0.44 2.99
CA ILE A 15 -8.71 -0.57 1.87
C ILE A 15 -8.93 0.80 1.22
N ASP A 16 -8.82 0.84 -0.11
CA ASP A 16 -9.20 2.01 -0.88
C ASP A 16 -10.73 2.22 -0.80
N PRO A 17 -11.21 3.35 -0.26
CA PRO A 17 -12.64 3.58 -0.06
C PRO A 17 -13.42 3.80 -1.37
N GLU A 18 -12.75 4.05 -2.49
CA GLU A 18 -13.40 4.22 -3.79
C GLU A 18 -13.56 2.87 -4.51
N LEU A 19 -12.53 2.02 -4.47
CA LEU A 19 -12.52 0.73 -5.16
C LEU A 19 -12.90 -0.46 -4.28
N MET A 20 -12.94 -0.29 -2.95
CA MET A 20 -13.20 -1.33 -1.96
C MET A 20 -12.22 -2.52 -2.04
N ILE A 21 -10.99 -2.27 -2.50
CA ILE A 21 -9.91 -3.24 -2.63
C ILE A 21 -8.70 -2.71 -1.84
N ASN A 22 -7.90 -3.60 -1.27
CA ASN A 22 -6.73 -3.20 -0.51
C ASN A 22 -5.59 -2.68 -1.39
N ILE A 23 -4.75 -1.83 -0.81
CA ILE A 23 -3.67 -1.14 -1.53
C ILE A 23 -2.59 -2.09 -2.08
N VAL A 24 -2.46 -3.29 -1.49
CA VAL A 24 -1.51 -4.32 -1.94
C VAL A 24 -2.04 -5.01 -3.20
N ASP A 25 -3.29 -5.46 -3.19
CA ASP A 25 -3.94 -6.11 -4.34
C ASP A 25 -4.19 -5.14 -5.50
N LEU A 26 -4.40 -3.86 -5.20
CA LEU A 26 -4.41 -2.80 -6.21
C LEU A 26 -3.02 -2.56 -6.85
N GLY A 27 -1.94 -3.11 -6.29
CA GLY A 27 -0.58 -2.88 -6.76
C GLY A 27 -0.12 -1.43 -6.57
N LEU A 28 -0.60 -0.77 -5.50
CA LEU A 28 -0.19 0.59 -5.14
C LEU A 28 1.15 0.62 -4.40
N ILE A 29 1.57 -0.50 -3.82
CA ILE A 29 2.86 -0.61 -3.14
C ILE A 29 3.95 -0.95 -4.16
N TYR A 30 4.97 -0.09 -4.26
CA TYR A 30 6.09 -0.26 -5.20
C TYR A 30 7.33 -0.82 -4.56
N ALA A 31 7.65 -0.38 -3.34
CA ALA A 31 8.77 -0.89 -2.57
C ALA A 31 8.46 -0.83 -1.08
N ILE A 32 9.01 -1.78 -0.33
CA ILE A 32 9.02 -1.82 1.12
C ILE A 32 10.47 -2.12 1.52
N GLU A 33 11.02 -1.31 2.42
CA GLU A 33 12.35 -1.49 2.97
C GLU A 33 12.24 -1.48 4.50
N ASP A 34 12.80 -2.48 5.16
CA ASP A 34 12.95 -2.54 6.62
C ASP A 34 14.42 -2.32 6.98
N ASP A 35 14.69 -1.27 7.75
CA ASP A 35 16.00 -0.96 8.35
C ASP A 35 15.87 -1.03 9.87
N ASP A 36 16.04 -2.22 10.43
CA ASP A 36 16.03 -2.50 11.87
C ASP A 36 14.78 -1.93 12.60
N GLY A 37 13.59 -2.15 12.02
CA GLY A 37 12.32 -1.68 12.56
C GLY A 37 11.91 -0.29 12.06
N LYS A 38 12.71 0.35 11.21
CA LYS A 38 12.28 1.52 10.43
C LYS A 38 11.81 1.07 9.07
N VAL A 39 10.50 1.12 8.85
CA VAL A 39 9.88 0.68 7.60
C VAL A 39 9.65 1.87 6.70
N SER A 40 10.23 1.85 5.51
CA SER A 40 9.98 2.82 4.44
C SER A 40 9.14 2.16 3.35
N VAL A 41 8.02 2.77 2.98
CA VAL A 41 7.14 2.26 1.92
C VAL A 41 6.97 3.31 0.84
N ASP A 42 7.36 2.94 -0.38
CA ASP A 42 7.05 3.72 -1.58
C ASP A 42 5.71 3.23 -2.12
N MET A 43 4.71 4.11 -2.10
CA MET A 43 3.40 3.82 -2.65
C MET A 43 2.98 4.85 -3.70
N THR A 44 2.05 4.47 -4.56
CA THR A 44 1.43 5.36 -5.54
C THR A 44 -0.07 5.47 -5.33
N LEU A 45 -0.74 6.30 -6.13
CA LEU A 45 -2.19 6.43 -6.13
C LEU A 45 -2.73 6.08 -7.52
N THR A 46 -3.97 5.58 -7.54
CA THR A 46 -4.73 5.34 -8.78
C THR A 46 -4.92 6.63 -9.59
N SER A 47 -4.92 7.79 -8.92
CA SER A 47 -5.02 9.11 -9.53
C SER A 47 -4.23 10.18 -8.77
N PRO A 48 -3.54 11.11 -9.47
CA PRO A 48 -2.70 12.14 -8.85
C PRO A 48 -3.49 13.18 -8.03
N ALA A 49 -4.80 13.24 -8.19
CA ALA A 49 -5.70 14.13 -7.47
C ALA A 49 -6.66 13.38 -6.54
N CYS A 50 -6.37 12.12 -6.19
CA CYS A 50 -7.25 11.34 -5.33
C CYS A 50 -7.33 11.98 -3.92
N PRO A 51 -8.52 12.42 -3.47
CA PRO A 51 -8.68 13.05 -2.16
C PRO A 51 -8.40 12.07 -1.00
N ALA A 52 -8.53 10.75 -1.25
CA ALA A 52 -8.25 9.71 -0.28
C ALA A 52 -6.76 9.44 -0.08
N GLY A 53 -5.87 9.98 -0.92
CA GLY A 53 -4.44 9.70 -0.86
C GLY A 53 -3.79 9.91 0.52
N PRO A 54 -3.94 11.10 1.15
CA PRO A 54 -3.40 11.35 2.49
C PRO A 54 -3.98 10.42 3.56
N GLN A 55 -5.25 10.04 3.43
CA GLN A 55 -5.91 9.13 4.35
C GLN A 55 -5.33 7.71 4.23
N LEU A 56 -5.12 7.22 3.00
CA LEU A 56 -4.51 5.91 2.75
C LEU A 56 -3.07 5.85 3.27
N MET A 57 -2.28 6.91 3.06
CA MET A 57 -0.93 6.99 3.62
C MET A 57 -0.93 6.94 5.14
N GLN A 58 -1.87 7.66 5.78
CA GLN A 58 -1.99 7.64 7.24
C GLN A 58 -2.40 6.25 7.75
N GLN A 59 -3.34 5.59 7.08
CA GLN A 59 -3.77 4.23 7.44
C GLN A 59 -2.64 3.22 7.24
N ALA A 60 -1.91 3.28 6.11
CA ALA A 60 -0.73 2.44 5.86
C ALA A 60 0.33 2.63 6.93
N LYS A 61 0.63 3.88 7.30
CA LYS A 61 1.55 4.18 8.38
C LYS A 61 1.10 3.53 9.70
N MET A 62 -0.16 3.76 10.09
CA MET A 62 -0.70 3.21 11.34
C MET A 62 -0.75 1.68 11.36
N ALA A 63 -1.06 1.04 10.23
CA ALA A 63 -1.08 -0.42 10.12
C ALA A 63 0.31 -1.01 10.35
N LEU A 64 1.35 -0.39 9.80
CA LEU A 64 2.74 -0.81 10.00
C LEU A 64 3.23 -0.53 11.43
N GLU A 65 2.97 0.66 11.97
CA GLU A 65 3.35 1.02 13.35
C GLU A 65 2.62 0.20 14.43
N ASN A 66 1.55 -0.53 14.06
CA ASN A 66 0.86 -1.44 14.97
C ASN A 66 1.56 -2.81 15.09
N LEU A 67 2.56 -3.09 14.25
CA LEU A 67 3.39 -4.29 14.35
C LEU A 67 4.44 -4.11 15.44
N GLU A 68 4.63 -5.13 16.29
CA GLU A 68 5.58 -5.09 17.40
C GLU A 68 7.05 -4.92 16.96
N ASP A 69 7.38 -5.39 15.75
CA ASP A 69 8.72 -5.29 15.15
C ASP A 69 8.98 -3.94 14.44
N VAL A 70 7.98 -3.05 14.35
CA VAL A 70 8.10 -1.75 13.66
C VAL A 70 8.17 -0.62 14.70
N SER A 71 9.30 0.07 14.73
CA SER A 71 9.53 1.24 15.57
C SER A 71 9.05 2.55 14.93
N GLU A 72 9.17 2.66 13.61
CA GLU A 72 8.78 3.84 12.85
C GLU A 72 8.39 3.44 11.42
N ALA A 73 7.29 3.99 10.90
CA ALA A 73 6.91 3.82 9.51
C ALA A 73 6.88 5.15 8.75
N GLU A 74 7.50 5.18 7.58
CA GLU A 74 7.51 6.32 6.66
C GLU A 74 6.88 5.91 5.33
N ILE A 75 5.82 6.61 4.93
CA ILE A 75 5.12 6.37 3.66
C ILE A 75 5.48 7.49 2.69
N LYS A 76 6.04 7.13 1.54
CA LYS A 76 6.42 8.05 0.46
C LYS A 76 5.49 7.87 -0.72
N LEU A 77 4.88 8.97 -1.14
CA LEU A 77 4.11 8.97 -2.38
C LEU A 77 5.04 9.16 -3.57
N VAL A 78 5.13 8.14 -4.42
CA VAL A 78 5.84 8.19 -5.70
C VAL A 78 4.85 8.34 -6.85
N MET A 79 5.06 9.37 -7.67
CA MET A 79 4.22 9.65 -8.84
C MET A 79 4.76 9.01 -10.13
N ALA A 80 5.98 8.48 -10.10
CA ALA A 80 6.63 7.86 -11.23
C ALA A 80 7.23 6.50 -10.84
N PRO A 81 6.97 5.42 -11.59
CA PRO A 81 6.05 5.34 -12.75
C PRO A 81 4.58 5.54 -12.36
N PRO A 82 3.72 6.06 -13.26
CA PRO A 82 2.29 6.17 -12.98
C PRO A 82 1.68 4.80 -12.73
N TRP A 83 0.69 4.75 -11.85
CA TRP A 83 -0.08 3.53 -11.62
C TRP A 83 -0.82 3.11 -12.90
N SER A 84 -1.02 1.81 -13.07
CA SER A 84 -1.82 1.24 -14.15
C SER A 84 -2.53 -0.02 -13.66
N PRO A 85 -3.75 -0.29 -14.14
CA PRO A 85 -4.56 -1.43 -13.72
C PRO A 85 -3.89 -2.79 -13.97
N GLU A 86 -2.90 -2.84 -14.86
CA GLU A 86 -2.07 -4.04 -15.11
C GLU A 86 -1.22 -4.46 -13.90
N ARG A 87 -1.02 -3.56 -12.93
CA ARG A 87 -0.31 -3.85 -11.67
C ARG A 87 -1.16 -4.57 -10.64
N MET A 88 -2.47 -4.60 -10.84
CA MET A 88 -3.39 -5.27 -9.92
C MET A 88 -3.18 -6.78 -9.94
N THR A 89 -3.38 -7.42 -8.78
CA THR A 89 -3.43 -8.88 -8.72
C THR A 89 -4.57 -9.42 -9.61
N ASP A 90 -4.49 -10.70 -9.98
CA ASP A 90 -5.55 -11.33 -10.79
C ASP A 90 -6.90 -11.26 -10.06
N ASP A 91 -6.88 -11.42 -8.74
CA ASP A 91 -8.06 -11.35 -7.86
C ASP A 91 -8.71 -9.95 -7.86
N ALA A 92 -7.91 -8.88 -7.74
CA ALA A 92 -8.41 -7.51 -7.84
C ALA A 92 -9.00 -7.18 -9.22
N ARG A 93 -8.43 -7.75 -10.30
CA ARG A 93 -8.96 -7.58 -11.67
C ARG A 93 -10.30 -8.29 -11.86
N ASP A 94 -10.44 -9.50 -11.31
CA ASP A 94 -11.71 -10.23 -11.29
C ASP A 94 -12.79 -9.46 -10.53
N HIS A 95 -12.45 -8.92 -9.35
CA HIS A 95 -13.37 -8.15 -8.52
C HIS A 95 -13.92 -6.90 -9.21
N LEU A 96 -13.13 -6.27 -10.08
CA LEU A 96 -13.54 -5.10 -10.88
C LEU A 96 -14.19 -5.47 -12.24
N GLY A 97 -14.28 -6.76 -12.57
CA GLY A 97 -14.86 -7.23 -13.83
C GLY A 97 -14.05 -6.86 -15.07
N MET A 98 -12.73 -6.66 -14.93
CA MET A 98 -11.83 -6.28 -16.03
C MET A 98 -11.29 -7.51 -16.78
N PHE A 99 -12.19 -8.21 -17.49
CA PHE A 99 -11.90 -9.34 -18.38
C PHE A 99 -11.92 -8.97 -19.86
#